data_AF-A0A1H8J5I1-F1
#
_entry.id   AF-A0A1H8J5I1-F1
#
_cell.length_a   1.000
_cell.length_b   1.000
_cell.length_c   1.000
_cell.angle_alpha   90.00
_cell.angle_beta   90.00
_cell.angle_gamma   90.00
#
_symmetry.space_group_name_H-M   'P 1'
#
loop_
_entity.id
_entity.type
_entity.pdbx_description
1 polymer ?
#
loop_
_entity_poly.entity_id
_entity_poly.type
_entity_poly.pdbx_seq_one_letter_code
_entity_poly.pdbx_strand_id
1 'polypeptide(L)' 'MQISKWGNSLAVRLPKSLVDQLGLKEGDELEVVAAREGTIEVETKEQRRQRAIENMRARNWPALPADYKFDRDEANER' A
#
# COMPACT_ATOMS: atom_id res chain seq x y z
N MET A 1 -12.00 18.52 -11.58
CA MET A 1 -10.80 18.78 -10.75
C MET A 1 -9.62 19.02 -11.67
N GLN A 2 -8.75 19.97 -11.36
CA GLN A 2 -7.54 20.25 -12.15
C GLN A 2 -6.31 19.99 -11.29
N ILE A 3 -5.26 19.49 -11.93
CA ILE A 3 -3.97 19.32 -11.30
C ILE A 3 -3.37 20.72 -11.06
N SER A 4 -2.87 20.96 -9.85
CA SER A 4 -2.25 22.22 -9.45
C SER A 4 -0.83 21.99 -8.96
N LYS A 5 0.03 23.00 -9.02
CA LYS A 5 1.40 22.91 -8.47
C LYS A 5 1.37 23.18 -6.97
N TRP A 6 2.00 22.31 -6.19
CA TRP A 6 2.26 22.49 -4.75
C TRP A 6 3.76 22.29 -4.50
N GLY A 7 4.48 23.40 -4.30
CA GLY A 7 5.94 23.39 -4.25
C GLY A 7 6.54 22.89 -5.56
N ASN A 8 7.38 21.85 -5.48
CA ASN A 8 7.98 21.19 -6.66
C ASN A 8 7.13 20.03 -7.21
N SER A 9 5.99 19.74 -6.59
CA SER A 9 5.14 18.60 -6.91
C SER A 9 3.80 19.03 -7.51
N LEU A 10 3.09 18.07 -8.08
CA LEU A 10 1.71 18.22 -8.54
C LEU A 10 0.74 17.69 -7.50
N ALA A 11 -0.41 18.36 -7.36
CA ALA A 11 -1.44 18.04 -6.40
C ALA A 11 -2.82 18.02 -7.06
N VAL A 12 -3.68 17.12 -6.59
CA VAL A 12 -5.11 17.10 -6.88
C VAL A 12 -5.86 17.42 -5.59
N ARG A 13 -6.98 18.13 -5.71
CA ARG A 13 -7.89 18.28 -4.56
C ARG A 13 -8.61 16.95 -4.36
N LEU A 14 -8.85 16.57 -3.12
CA LEU A 14 -9.72 15.43 -2.79
C LEU A 14 -11.13 15.97 -2.45
N PRO A 15 -12.21 15.35 -2.96
CA PRO A 15 -13.56 15.73 -2.56
C PRO A 15 -13.77 15.48 -1.07
N LYS A 16 -14.56 16.31 -0.40
CA LYS A 16 -14.84 16.18 1.04
C LYS A 16 -15.40 14.79 1.40
N SER A 17 -16.27 14.23 0.56
CA SER A 17 -16.82 12.88 0.77
C SER A 17 -15.74 11.80 0.84
N LEU A 18 -14.67 11.93 0.05
CA LEU A 18 -13.57 10.96 0.04
C LEU A 18 -12.67 11.14 1.27
N VAL A 19 -12.41 12.38 1.67
CA VAL A 19 -11.70 12.71 2.92
C VAL A 19 -12.43 12.11 4.12
N ASP A 20 -13.75 12.31 4.20
CA ASP A 20 -14.57 11.81 5.30
C ASP A 20 -14.67 10.27 5.28
N GLN A 21 -14.84 9.64 4.11
CA GLN A 21 -14.91 8.17 3.98
C GLN A 21 -13.60 7.48 4.35
N LEU A 22 -12.46 8.06 3.96
CA LEU A 22 -11.14 7.52 4.26
C LEU A 22 -10.61 7.98 5.64
N GLY A 23 -11.36 8.82 6.36
CA GLY A 23 -10.97 9.33 7.68
C GLY A 23 -9.72 10.19 7.66
N LEU A 24 -9.44 10.87 6.54
CA LEU A 24 -8.19 11.62 6.34
C LEU A 24 -8.22 12.96 7.07
N LYS A 25 -7.09 13.32 7.65
CA LYS A 25 -6.84 14.64 8.24
C LYS A 25 -5.55 15.25 7.67
N GLU A 26 -5.39 16.54 7.91
CA GLU A 26 -4.14 17.23 7.57
C GLU A 26 -2.95 16.58 8.28
N GLY A 27 -1.88 16.33 7.54
CA GLY A 27 -0.68 15.65 8.03
C GLY A 27 -0.69 14.12 7.89
N ASP A 28 -1.80 13.51 7.45
CA ASP A 28 -1.82 12.08 7.18
C ASP A 28 -0.96 11.72 5.96
N GLU A 29 -0.25 10.59 6.06
CA GLU A 29 0.49 10.01 4.96
C GLU A 29 -0.40 9.10 4.11
N LEU A 30 -0.35 9.32 2.81
CA LEU A 30 -1.06 8.52 1.81
C LEU A 30 -0.07 8.01 0.78
N GLU A 31 -0.24 6.76 0.37
CA GLU A 31 0.49 6.19 -0.76
C GLU A 31 -0.42 6.25 -1.99
N VAL A 32 0.08 6.86 -3.07
CA VAL A 32 -0.62 6.92 -4.36
C VAL A 32 0.06 5.93 -5.30
N VAL A 33 -0.67 4.91 -5.72
CA VAL A 33 -0.17 3.85 -6.60
C VAL A 33 -0.93 3.86 -7.93
N ALA A 34 -0.25 3.45 -9.01
CA ALA A 34 -0.89 3.22 -10.29
C ALA A 34 -1.58 1.84 -10.25
N ALA A 35 -2.91 1.83 -10.23
CA ALA A 35 -3.68 0.59 -10.15
C ALA A 35 -3.79 -0.11 -11.51
N ARG A 36 -3.97 0.70 -12.58
CA ARG A 36 -4.04 0.29 -13.98
C ARG A 36 -3.79 1.51 -14.86
N GLU A 37 -3.75 1.33 -16.17
CA GLU A 37 -3.58 2.43 -17.11
C GLU A 37 -4.64 3.53 -16.88
N GLY A 38 -4.16 4.76 -16.62
CA GLY A 38 -5.00 5.92 -16.37
C GLY A 38 -5.77 5.94 -15.04
N THR A 39 -5.56 4.98 -14.13
CA THR A 39 -6.24 4.95 -12.82
C THR A 39 -5.24 5.03 -11.68
N ILE A 40 -5.44 6.01 -10.79
CA ILE A 40 -4.73 6.12 -9.52
C ILE A 40 -5.58 5.52 -8.41
N GLU A 41 -4.94 4.77 -7.52
CA GLU A 41 -5.51 4.35 -6.24
C GLU A 41 -4.79 5.06 -5.11
N VAL A 42 -5.57 5.45 -4.11
CA VAL A 42 -5.07 6.08 -2.89
C VAL A 42 -5.39 5.14 -1.75
N GLU A 43 -4.37 4.76 -0.99
CA GLU A 43 -4.53 3.90 0.17
C GLU A 43 -3.77 4.42 1.37
N THR A 44 -4.29 4.13 2.56
CA THR A 44 -3.55 4.40 3.79
C THR A 44 -2.49 3.33 4.00
N LYS A 45 -1.42 3.68 4.73
CA LYS A 45 -0.33 2.74 5.06
C LYS A 45 -0.84 1.48 5.78
N GLU A 46 -1.87 1.64 6.62
CA GLU A 46 -2.52 0.54 7.32
C GLU A 46 -3.27 -0.38 6.35
N GLN A 47 -4.08 0.17 5.45
CA GLN A 47 -4.83 -0.61 4.45
C GLN A 47 -3.88 -1.35 3.51
N ARG A 48 -2.80 -0.70 3.06
CA ARG A 48 -1.75 -1.35 2.27
C ARG A 48 -1.14 -2.55 2.98
N ARG A 49 -0.81 -2.40 4.27
CA ARG A 49 -0.27 -3.49 5.10
C ARG A 49 -1.28 -4.63 5.22
N GLN A 50 -2.54 -4.30 5.47
CA GLN A 50 -3.61 -5.29 5.59
C GLN A 50 -3.80 -6.08 4.29
N ARG A 51 -3.87 -5.39 3.14
CA ARG A 51 -3.92 -6.00 1.81
C ARG A 51 -2.72 -6.91 1.55
N ALA A 52 -1.51 -6.49 1.93
CA ALA A 52 -0.32 -7.31 1.79
C ALA A 52 -0.42 -8.61 2.61
N ILE A 53 -0.93 -8.54 3.85
CA ILE A 53 -1.16 -9.71 4.70
C ILE A 53 -2.22 -10.64 4.10
N GLU A 54 -3.31 -10.10 3.60
CA GLU A 54 -4.36 -10.87 2.92
C GLU A 54 -3.83 -11.56 1.68
N ASN A 55 -3.04 -10.87 0.86
CA ASN A 55 -2.38 -11.46 -0.30
C ASN A 55 -1.39 -12.57 0.09
N MET A 56 -0.70 -12.45 1.22
CA MET A 56 0.16 -13.53 1.74
C MET A 56 -0.67 -14.73 2.20
N ARG A 57 -1.77 -14.52 2.91
CA ARG A 57 -2.67 -15.59 3.37
C ARG A 57 -3.34 -16.31 2.19
N ALA A 58 -3.76 -15.56 1.17
CA ALA A 58 -4.42 -16.09 -0.02
C ALA A 58 -3.52 -17.03 -0.86
N ARG A 59 -2.19 -16.92 -0.73
CA ARG A 59 -1.25 -17.84 -1.38
C ARG A 59 -1.31 -19.26 -0.82
N ASN A 60 -1.95 -19.47 0.33
CA ASN A 60 -2.20 -20.78 0.94
C ASN A 60 -0.94 -21.67 0.95
N TRP A 61 0.19 -21.10 1.39
CA TRP A 61 1.45 -21.84 1.48
C TRP A 61 1.27 -23.07 2.37
N PRO A 62 1.92 -24.21 2.06
CA PRO A 62 1.90 -25.38 2.93
C PRO A 62 2.38 -24.97 4.32
N ALA A 63 1.81 -25.59 5.34
CA ALA A 63 2.36 -25.49 6.68
C ALA A 63 3.83 -25.89 6.63
N LEU A 64 4.70 -25.00 7.10
CA LEU A 64 6.12 -25.30 7.22
C LEU A 64 6.31 -26.40 8.28
N PRO A 65 7.31 -27.27 8.13
CA PRO A 65 7.69 -28.23 9.16
C PRO A 65 7.85 -27.57 10.53
N ALA A 66 7.58 -28.31 11.61
CA ALA A 66 7.62 -27.76 12.97
C ALA A 66 9.00 -27.22 13.38
N ASP A 67 10.05 -27.75 12.76
CA ASP A 67 11.45 -27.39 12.92
C ASP A 67 11.97 -26.42 11.85
N TYR A 68 11.11 -25.96 10.94
CA TYR A 68 11.51 -25.03 9.88
C TYR A 68 11.92 -23.68 10.46
N LYS A 69 13.15 -23.29 10.17
CA LYS A 69 13.69 -21.97 10.46
C LYS A 69 14.25 -21.38 9.17
N PHE A 70 13.77 -20.20 8.81
CA PHE A 70 14.35 -19.47 7.70
C PHE A 70 15.76 -18.98 8.08
N ASP A 71 16.78 -19.43 7.34
CA ASP A 71 18.14 -18.92 7.41
C ASP A 71 18.44 -18.10 6.14
N ARG A 72 18.78 -16.83 6.34
CA ARG A 72 19.02 -15.91 5.24
C ARG A 72 20.35 -16.20 4.55
N ASP A 73 21.36 -16.59 5.31
CA ASP A 73 22.71 -16.73 4.77
C ASP A 73 22.78 -18.04 3.97
N GLU A 74 22.18 -19.13 4.47
CA GLU A 74 21.96 -20.39 3.73
C GLU A 74 21.22 -20.16 2.39
N ALA A 75 20.13 -19.38 2.41
CA ALA A 75 19.33 -19.12 1.21
C ALA A 75 20.06 -18.26 0.14
N ASN A 76 21.14 -17.57 0.52
CA ASN A 76 21.91 -16.71 -0.36
C ASN A 76 23.30 -17.28 -0.72
N GLU A 77 23.64 -18.48 -0.27
CA GLU A 77 24.84 -19.18 -0.75
C GLU A 77 24.66 -19.51 -2.24
N ARG A 78 25.42 -18.82 -3.09
CA ARG A 78 25.51 -19.02 -4.54
C ARG A 78 26.97 -19.07 -4.96
#